data_AF-A0A2D0KIX4-F1
#
_entry.id   AF-A0A2D0KIX4-F1
#
_cell.length_a   1.000
_cell.length_b   1.000
_cell.length_c   1.000
_cell.angle_alpha   90.00
_cell.angle_beta   90.00
_cell.angle_gamma   90.00
#
_symmetry.space_group_name_H-M   'P 1'
#
loop_
_entity.id
_entity.type
_entity.pdbx_description
1 polymer ?
#
loop_
_entity_poly.entity_id
_entity_poly.type
_entity_poly.pdbx_seq_one_letter_code
_entity_poly.pdbx_strand_id
1 'polypeptide(L)' 'MEVFIATFIFFLLAFAGMALGYIFKRKSIQGSCGGLGSIGVEKVCDCPEPCDARKKRMARETARQAQLEKHRIL' A
#
# COMPACT_ATOMS: atom_id res chain seq x y z
N MET A 1 -13.44 -16.52 -33.60
CA MET A 1 -14.37 -15.58 -32.93
C MET A 1 -14.90 -16.18 -31.63
N GLU A 2 -15.36 -17.43 -31.63
CA GLU A 2 -15.76 -18.19 -30.42
C GLU A 2 -14.77 -18.07 -29.24
N VAL A 3 -13.49 -18.39 -29.49
CA VAL A 3 -12.44 -18.34 -28.44
C VAL A 3 -12.21 -16.91 -27.92
N PHE A 4 -12.37 -15.90 -28.78
CA PHE A 4 -12.21 -14.49 -28.40
C PHE A 4 -13.34 -14.04 -27.48
N ILE A 5 -14.58 -14.40 -27.80
CA ILE A 5 -15.74 -14.06 -26.96
C ILE A 5 -15.66 -14.81 -25.62
N ALA A 6 -15.32 -16.10 -25.64
CA ALA A 6 -15.18 -16.91 -24.43
C ALA A 6 -14.12 -16.35 -23.47
N THR A 7 -12.94 -15.99 -23.99
CA THR A 7 -11.86 -15.40 -23.19
C THR A 7 -12.22 -14.01 -22.67
N PHE A 8 -12.87 -13.17 -23.47
CA PHE A 8 -13.34 -11.84 -23.05
C PHE A 8 -14.31 -11.92 -21.86
N ILE A 9 -15.30 -12.81 -21.92
CA ILE A 9 -16.26 -13.02 -20.83
C ILE A 9 -15.56 -13.55 -19.58
N PHE A 10 -14.63 -14.49 -19.73
CA PHE A 10 -13.86 -15.02 -18.60
C PHE A 10 -13.09 -13.92 -17.85
N PHE A 11 -12.40 -13.03 -18.57
CA PHE A 11 -11.69 -11.92 -17.96
C PHE A 11 -12.65 -10.94 -17.27
N LEU A 12 -13.79 -10.62 -17.88
CA LEU A 12 -14.79 -9.76 -17.24
C LEU A 12 -15.29 -10.34 -15.91
N LEU A 13 -15.57 -11.64 -15.87
CA LEU A 13 -15.97 -12.32 -14.64
C LEU A 13 -14.85 -12.31 -13.59
N ALA A 14 -13.59 -12.52 -13.99
CA ALA A 14 -12.45 -12.45 -13.08
C ALA A 14 -12.29 -11.05 -12.46
N PHE A 15 -12.37 -9.98 -13.27
CA PHE A 15 -12.30 -8.60 -12.78
C PHE A 15 -13.49 -8.25 -11.87
N ALA A 16 -14.70 -8.65 -12.24
CA ALA A 16 -15.89 -8.47 -11.41
C ALA A 16 -15.72 -9.18 -10.05
N GLY A 17 -15.22 -10.42 -10.04
CA GLY A 17 -14.91 -11.17 -8.83
C GLY A 17 -13.87 -10.48 -7.94
N MET A 18 -12.80 -9.95 -8.53
CA MET A 18 -11.79 -9.17 -7.79
C MET A 18 -12.36 -7.88 -7.21
N ALA A 19 -13.18 -7.15 -7.97
CA ALA A 19 -13.82 -5.91 -7.52
C ALA A 19 -14.79 -6.16 -6.36
N LEU A 20 -15.64 -7.19 -6.47
CA LEU A 20 -16.52 -7.62 -5.38
C LEU A 20 -15.70 -8.05 -4.16
N GLY A 21 -14.64 -8.83 -4.35
CA GLY A 21 -13.72 -9.24 -3.29
C GLY A 21 -13.08 -8.04 -2.56
N TYR A 22 -12.70 -7.00 -3.29
CA TYR A 22 -12.15 -5.76 -2.72
C TYR A 22 -13.19 -4.99 -1.88
N ILE A 23 -14.43 -4.87 -2.39
CA ILE A 23 -15.53 -4.20 -1.69
C ILE A 23 -15.90 -4.95 -0.40
N PHE A 24 -16.03 -6.28 -0.46
CA PHE A 24 -16.40 -7.09 0.70
C PHE A 24 -15.30 -7.17 1.74
N LYS A 25 -14.02 -7.29 1.34
CA LYS A 25 -12.95 -7.40 2.32
C LYS A 25 -12.58 -6.06 2.95
N ARG A 26 -12.91 -4.91 2.34
CA ARG A 26 -12.50 -3.54 2.75
C ARG A 26 -11.07 -3.43 3.31
N LYS A 27 -10.21 -4.40 3.02
CA LYS A 27 -8.82 -4.36 3.37
C LYS A 27 -8.23 -3.49 2.30
N SER A 28 -7.88 -2.27 2.70
CA SER A 28 -6.92 -1.46 1.95
C SER A 28 -5.81 -2.39 1.49
N ILE A 29 -5.35 -2.23 0.24
CA ILE A 29 -4.22 -3.02 -0.26
C ILE A 29 -3.16 -2.99 0.84
N GLN A 30 -2.94 -4.17 1.42
CA GLN A 30 -2.10 -4.33 2.59
C GLN A 30 -0.69 -3.98 2.13
N GLY A 31 -0.33 -2.70 2.28
CA GLY A 31 1.03 -2.21 2.10
C GLY A 31 1.95 -2.89 3.12
N SER A 32 3.21 -2.46 3.23
CA SER A 32 4.22 -3.19 4.01
C SER A 32 3.92 -3.42 5.51
N CYS A 33 2.81 -2.89 6.05
CA CYS A 33 2.34 -3.12 7.42
C CYS A 33 0.99 -3.86 7.53
N GLY A 34 0.39 -4.28 6.41
CA GLY A 34 -1.01 -4.74 6.40
C GLY A 34 -1.25 -6.06 7.14
N GLY A 35 -0.23 -6.91 7.32
CA GLY A 35 -0.36 -8.18 8.03
C GLY A 35 -0.35 -8.11 9.57
N LEU A 36 -0.13 -6.91 10.14
CA LEU A 36 -0.03 -6.75 11.61
C LEU A 36 -1.38 -6.60 12.31
N GLY A 37 -2.46 -6.37 11.53
CA GLY A 37 -3.82 -6.26 12.05
C GLY A 37 -4.41 -7.56 12.62
N SER A 38 -3.91 -8.73 12.23
CA SER A 38 -4.33 -10.02 12.82
C SER A 38 -3.66 -10.34 14.17
N ILE A 39 -2.71 -9.51 14.60
CA ILE A 39 -1.99 -9.66 15.88
C ILE A 39 -2.40 -8.53 16.87
N GLY A 40 -3.45 -7.77 16.58
CA GLY A 40 -3.97 -6.71 17.46
C GLY A 40 -3.03 -5.51 17.62
N VAL A 41 -1.98 -5.42 16.80
CA VAL A 41 -1.02 -4.33 16.83
C VAL A 41 -1.52 -3.26 15.85
N GLU A 42 -2.55 -2.53 16.26
CA GLU A 42 -3.00 -1.30 15.58
C GLU A 42 -2.20 -0.07 16.06
N LYS A 43 -1.24 -0.30 16.97
CA LYS A 43 -0.30 0.66 17.56
C LYS A 43 1.19 0.39 17.22
N VAL A 44 1.51 -0.27 16.09
CA VAL A 44 2.91 -0.66 15.72
C VAL A 44 3.75 0.45 15.07
N CYS A 45 3.46 1.72 15.36
CA CYS A 45 4.42 2.78 15.06
C CYS A 45 5.16 3.28 16.31
N ASP A 46 5.01 2.60 17.45
CA ASP A 46 5.83 2.73 18.66
C ASP A 46 6.71 1.48 18.89
N CYS A 47 7.19 0.83 17.83
CA CYS A 47 8.28 -0.13 17.98
C CYS A 47 9.58 0.63 18.31
N PRO A 48 10.32 0.24 19.36
CA PRO A 48 11.62 0.86 19.71
C PRO A 48 12.64 0.77 18.57
N GLU A 49 12.48 -0.21 17.66
CA GLU A 49 13.14 -0.23 16.37
C GLU A 49 12.14 -0.08 15.21
N PRO A 50 12.16 1.05 14.48
CA PRO A 50 11.26 1.26 13.36
C PRO A 50 11.59 0.34 12.18
N CYS A 51 10.56 -0.19 11.52
CA CYS A 51 10.72 -1.05 10.35
C CYS A 51 11.49 -0.36 9.21
N ASP A 52 12.17 -1.14 8.38
CA ASP A 52 13.05 -0.62 7.31
C ASP A 52 12.31 0.30 6.32
N ALA A 53 11.03 0.04 6.08
CA ALA A 53 10.18 0.91 5.26
C ALA A 53 9.94 2.29 5.91
N ARG A 54 9.71 2.35 7.24
CA ARG A 54 9.56 3.61 7.98
C ARG A 54 10.90 4.34 8.08
N LYS A 55 12.01 3.64 8.34
CA LYS A 55 13.37 4.19 8.31
C LYS A 55 13.66 4.84 6.94
N LYS A 56 13.32 4.17 5.84
CA LYS A 56 13.49 4.70 4.48
C LYS A 56 12.58 5.90 4.18
N ARG A 57 11.36 5.94 4.70
CA ARG A 57 10.46 7.11 4.57
C ARG A 57 10.97 8.30 5.38
N MET A 58 11.35 8.10 6.64
CA MET A 58 11.93 9.15 7.48
C MET A 58 13.23 9.70 6.88
N ALA A 59 14.12 8.85 6.37
CA ALA A 59 15.33 9.29 5.68
C ALA A 59 15.05 10.14 4.43
N ARG A 60 13.98 9.81 3.69
CA ARG A 60 13.54 10.62 2.53
C ARG A 60 12.94 11.95 2.97
N GLU A 61 12.20 11.97 4.08
CA GLU A 61 11.60 13.19 4.63
C GLU A 61 12.66 14.13 5.23
N THR A 62 13.63 13.61 5.98
CA THR A 62 14.75 14.40 6.50
C THR A 62 15.64 14.93 5.40
N ALA A 63 15.93 14.15 4.35
CA ALA A 63 16.65 14.63 3.18
C ALA A 63 15.90 15.77 2.46
N ARG A 64 14.57 15.66 2.33
CA ARG A 64 13.72 16.71 1.77
C ARG A 64 13.73 17.97 2.62
N GLN A 65 13.64 17.85 3.96
CA GLN A 65 13.71 18.99 4.87
C GLN A 65 15.06 19.69 4.81
N ALA A 66 16.17 18.93 4.81
CA ALA A 66 17.52 19.49 4.67
C ALA A 66 17.73 20.21 3.33
N GLN A 67 17.10 19.73 2.25
CA GLN A 67 17.09 20.45 0.97
C GLN A 67 16.24 21.71 1.03
N LEU A 68 15.05 21.66 1.62
CA LEU A 68 14.17 22.82 1.78
C LEU A 68 14.82 23.91 2.63
N GLU A 69 15.54 23.56 3.70
CA GLU A 69 16.29 24.54 4.50
C GLU A 69 17.45 25.17 3.71
N LYS A 70 18.18 24.39 2.92
CA LYS A 70 19.24 24.93 2.05
C LYS A 70 18.71 25.83 0.93
N HIS A 71 17.50 25.57 0.45
CA HIS A 71 16.81 26.37 -0.57
C HIS A 71 15.87 27.42 0.01
N ARG A 72 15.85 27.60 1.34
CA ARG A 72 15.14 28.69 2.00
C ARG A 72 15.97 29.96 1.82
N ILE A 73 15.79 30.61 0.67
CA ILE A 73 16.35 31.91 0.33
C ILE A 73 15.87 32.92 1.40
N LEU A 74 16.82 33.60 2.05
CA LEU A 74 16.56 34.78 2.90
C LEU A 74 15.87 35.89 2.12
#